data_AF-A0A9D6SKW0-F1
#
_entry.id   AF-A0A9D6SKW0-F1
#
_cell.length_a   1.000
_cell.length_b   1.000
_cell.length_c   1.000
_cell.angle_alpha   90.00
_cell.angle_beta   90.00
_cell.angle_gamma   90.00
#
_symmetry.space_group_name_H-M   'P 1'
#
loop_
_entity.id
_entity.type
_entity.pdbx_description
1 polymer ?
#
loop_
_entity_poly.entity_id
_entity_poly.type
_entity_poly.pdbx_seq_one_letter_code
_entity_poly.pdbx_strand_id
1 'polypeptide(L)' 'MLKGENPVAEYIKGSWLKQFLDRLQEPERGAFETDYRARVRAAYPAEPDGHTLFPFRRLFIEAQRAG' A
#
# COMPACT_ATOMS: atom_id res chain seq x y z
N MET A 1 -1.41 -9.23 -9.53
CA MET A 1 -1.52 -7.82 -9.97
C MET A 1 -2.86 -7.28 -9.49
N LEU A 2 -2.93 -5.99 -9.17
CA LEU A 2 -4.15 -5.38 -8.63
C LEU A 2 -4.93 -4.61 -9.73
N LYS A 3 -6.23 -4.35 -9.51
CA LYS A 3 -7.11 -3.58 -10.42
C LYS A 3 -7.88 -2.52 -9.63
N GLY A 4 -8.19 -1.40 -10.28
CA GLY A 4 -8.94 -0.26 -9.70
C GLY A 4 -8.21 1.07 -9.92
N GLU A 5 -8.77 2.17 -9.43
CA GLU A 5 -8.21 3.52 -9.65
C GLU A 5 -6.91 3.77 -8.86
N ASN A 6 -6.85 3.28 -7.61
CA ASN A 6 -5.65 3.37 -6.77
C ASN A 6 -5.50 2.10 -5.92
N PRO A 7 -5.27 0.96 -6.59
CA PRO A 7 -5.45 -0.34 -5.95
C PRO A 7 -4.39 -0.62 -4.89
N VAL A 8 -3.19 -0.03 -5.02
CA VAL A 8 -2.13 -0.14 -4.01
C VAL A 8 -2.49 0.64 -2.75
N ALA A 9 -3.06 1.84 -2.87
CA ALA A 9 -3.46 2.62 -1.69
C ALA A 9 -4.58 1.91 -0.93
N GLU A 10 -5.58 1.35 -1.63
CA GLU A 10 -6.65 0.55 -1.01
C GLU A 10 -6.12 -0.70 -0.30
N TYR A 11 -5.21 -1.43 -0.95
CA TYR A 11 -4.57 -2.61 -0.35
C TYR A 11 -3.80 -2.26 0.93
N ILE A 12 -3.01 -1.17 0.91
CA ILE A 12 -2.26 -0.72 2.08
C ILE A 12 -3.18 -0.13 3.15
N LYS A 13 -4.33 0.43 2.78
CA LYS A 13 -5.30 0.96 3.73
C LYS A 13 -5.78 -0.11 4.71
N GLY A 14 -6.11 -1.29 4.18
CA GLY A 14 -6.54 -2.44 4.99
C GLY A 14 -5.43 -3.07 5.85
N SER A 15 -4.16 -2.91 5.47
CA SER A 15 -3.05 -3.62 6.14
C SER A 15 -2.20 -2.75 7.06
N TRP A 16 -2.07 -1.44 6.80
CA TRP A 16 -1.13 -0.59 7.54
C TRP A 16 -1.58 0.86 7.69
N LEU A 17 -2.20 1.49 6.67
CA LEU A 17 -2.47 2.94 6.69
C LEU A 17 -3.44 3.35 7.80
N LYS A 18 -4.41 2.49 8.15
CA LYS A 18 -5.46 2.78 9.14
C LYS A 18 -4.89 3.32 10.46
N GLN A 19 -3.78 2.78 10.93
CA GLN A 19 -3.18 3.21 12.21
C GLN A 19 -2.70 4.68 12.20
N PHE A 20 -2.37 5.22 11.03
CA PHE A 20 -1.99 6.62 10.87
C PHE A 20 -3.24 7.49 10.82
N LEU A 21 -4.24 7.09 10.02
CA LEU A 21 -5.51 7.81 9.90
C LEU A 21 -6.25 7.91 11.23
N ASP A 22 -6.24 6.85 12.03
CA ASP A 22 -6.91 6.80 13.34
C ASP A 22 -6.29 7.80 14.35
N ARG A 23 -5.04 8.25 14.14
CA ARG A 23 -4.36 9.25 14.99
C ARG A 23 -4.63 10.69 14.58
N LEU A 24 -5.21 10.91 13.41
CA LEU A 24 -5.52 12.24 12.88
C LEU A 24 -7.00 12.56 13.05
N GLN A 25 -7.31 13.83 13.25
CA GLN A 25 -8.67 14.36 13.20
C GLN A 25 -8.90 15.07 11.86
N GLU A 26 -10.16 15.35 11.52
CA GLU A 26 -10.44 16.18 10.36
C GLU A 26 -10.09 17.65 10.65
N PRO A 27 -9.63 18.42 9.63
CA PRO A 27 -9.50 18.05 8.22
C PRO A 27 -8.17 17.35 7.85
N GLU A 28 -7.26 17.18 8.80
CA GLU A 28 -5.91 16.66 8.56
C GLU A 28 -5.93 15.21 8.06
N ARG A 29 -6.83 14.40 8.60
CA ARG A 29 -7.01 13.00 8.16
C ARG A 29 -7.34 12.93 6.66
N GLY A 30 -8.35 13.69 6.21
CA GLY A 30 -8.71 13.74 4.79
C GLY A 30 -7.57 14.25 3.91
N ALA A 31 -6.92 15.35 4.32
CA ALA A 31 -5.80 15.92 3.58
C ALA A 31 -4.62 14.94 3.45
N PHE A 32 -4.28 14.25 4.54
CA PHE A 32 -3.23 13.23 4.55
C PHE A 32 -3.58 12.04 3.64
N GLU A 33 -4.81 11.53 3.69
CA GLU A 33 -5.23 10.42 2.83
C GLU A 33 -5.17 10.83 1.34
N THR A 34 -5.61 12.03 1.00
CA THR A 34 -5.54 12.54 -0.39
C THR A 34 -4.11 12.64 -0.90
N ASP A 35 -3.19 13.25 -0.13
CA ASP A 35 -1.78 13.37 -0.52
C ASP A 35 -1.10 11.99 -0.64
N TYR A 36 -1.34 11.11 0.33
CA TYR A 36 -0.83 9.73 0.29
C TYR A 36 -1.28 8.99 -0.97
N ARG A 37 -2.58 9.04 -1.30
CA ARG A 37 -3.13 8.38 -2.50
C ARG A 37 -2.50 8.93 -3.78
N ALA A 38 -2.31 10.25 -3.88
CA ALA A 38 -1.67 10.87 -5.04
C ALA A 38 -0.24 10.36 -5.24
N ARG A 39 0.56 10.27 -4.17
CA ARG A 39 1.93 9.74 -4.20
C ARG A 39 1.98 8.27 -4.59
N VAL A 40 1.09 7.45 -4.02
CA VAL A 40 1.02 6.01 -4.33
C VAL A 40 0.68 5.79 -5.80
N ARG A 41 -0.29 6.52 -6.35
CA ARG A 41 -0.66 6.41 -7.77
C ARG A 41 0.50 6.77 -8.70
N ALA A 42 1.29 7.78 -8.35
CA ALA A 42 2.48 8.15 -9.11
C ALA A 42 3.59 7.09 -9.03
N ALA A 43 3.76 6.46 -7.86
CA ALA A 43 4.77 5.42 -7.64
C ALA A 43 4.41 4.05 -8.27
N TYR A 44 3.12 3.76 -8.39
CA TYR A 44 2.59 2.52 -8.93
C TYR A 44 1.56 2.80 -10.05
N PRO A 45 2.03 3.26 -11.23
CA PRO A 45 1.14 3.50 -12.36
C PRO A 45 0.50 2.19 -12.85
N ALA A 46 -0.69 2.30 -13.46
CA ALA A 46 -1.28 1.17 -14.16
C ALA A 46 -0.53 0.89 -15.47
N GLU A 47 -0.36 -0.39 -15.78
CA GLU A 47 0.17 -0.91 -17.04
C GLU A 47 -0.90 -0.79 -18.16
N PRO A 48 -0.52 -0.93 -19.44
CA PRO A 48 -1.45 -0.78 -20.57
C PRO A 48 -2.66 -1.72 -20.54
N ASP A 49 -2.58 -2.84 -19.83
CA ASP A 49 -3.66 -3.81 -19.63
C ASP A 49 -4.59 -3.48 -18.44
N GLY A 50 -4.38 -2.33 -17.81
CA GLY A 50 -5.16 -1.83 -16.67
C GLY A 50 -4.78 -2.45 -15.32
N HIS A 51 -3.70 -3.22 -15.26
CA HIS A 51 -3.20 -3.80 -14.02
C HIS A 51 -2.16 -2.91 -13.35
N THR A 52 -2.07 -2.95 -12.02
CA THR A 52 -0.99 -2.32 -11.27
C THR A 52 -0.08 -3.38 -10.64
N LEU A 53 1.22 -3.28 -10.91
CA LEU A 53 2.23 -4.11 -10.29
C LEU A 53 2.53 -3.62 -8.86
N PHE A 54 2.30 -4.48 -7.87
CA PHE A 54 2.64 -4.22 -6.48
C PHE A 54 3.55 -5.33 -5.94
N PRO A 55 4.87 -5.11 -5.85
CA PRO A 55 5.82 -6.15 -5.47
C PRO A 55 5.83 -6.38 -3.95
N PHE A 56 5.50 -7.60 -3.53
CA PHE A 56 5.66 -8.04 -2.14
C PHE A 56 7.02 -8.68 -1.93
N ARG A 57 7.84 -8.07 -1.05
CA ARG A 57 9.06 -8.71 -0.56
C ARG A 57 8.69 -9.72 0.52
N ARG A 58 9.09 -10.97 0.31
CA ARG A 58 8.91 -12.07 1.27
C ARG A 58 10.28 -12.56 1.69
N LEU A 59 10.51 -12.65 3.01
CA LEU A 59 11.71 -13.24 3.59
C LEU A 59 11.39 -14.68 3.99
N PHE A 60 12.23 -15.62 3.56
CA PHE A 60 12.16 -17.02 3.94
C PHE A 60 13.43 -17.36 4.72
N ILE A 61 13.29 -18.07 5.83
CA ILE A 61 14.39 -18.46 6.71
C ILE A 61 14.30 -19.98 6.92
N GLU A 62 15.40 -20.69 6.66
CA GLU A 62 15.57 -22.09 7.02
C GLU A 62 16.62 -22.17 8.14
N ALA A 63 16.31 -22.91 9.20
CA ALA A 63 17.21 -23.12 10.32
C ALA A 63 17.29 -24.62 10.65
N GLN A 64 18.50 -25.12 10.87
CA GLN A 64 18.76 -26.48 11.32
C GLN A 64 19.41 -26.45 12.71
N ARG A 65 19.03 -27.41 13.56
CA ARG A 65 19.67 -27.57 14.87
C ARG A 65 21.11 -28.05 14.68
N ALA A 66 22.06 -27.47 15.41
CA ALA A 66 23.41 -28.03 15.47
C ALA A 66 23.34 -29.46 16.04
N GLY A 67 23.98 -30.40 15.34
CA GLY A 67 24.07 -31.81 15.72
C GLY A 67 24.82 -32.02 17.03
#